data_AF-A0A815I521-F1
#
_entry.id   AF-A0A815I521-F1
#
_cell.length_a   1.000
_cell.length_b   1.000
_cell.length_c   1.000
_cell.angle_alpha   90.00
_cell.angle_beta   90.00
_cell.angle_gamma   90.00
#
_symmetry.space_group_name_H-M   'P 1'
#
loop_
_entity.id
_entity.type
_entity.pdbx_description
1 polymer ?
#
loop_
_entity_poly.entity_id
_entity_poly.type
_entity_poly.pdbx_seq_one_letter_code
_entity_poly.pdbx_strand_id
1 'polypeptide(L)'
;MAWCSAVRHGALQYDMVVGKEYFKEAIEKQDYLTYFIKAYTLTNCFYKILNKHLALYIVQYFDTTKNFSSNYRLVNCLVHIVTLLIYHPNLSQYQYQGLCYRGMRITQNDLDQYLSNQHILNRSFLSTLIDCKVAEMFAGEGQQSQVRYTPKDHCPLQYSCLCQYLIKQNSTAINIQSLSTRPDEKEVLILPFTVFKVITIKQNYLYDPKASISIEIELEECEDPNDNKNELENSETSRISSTNDDIKDIEKYQKFKQRKRRLYGIIGFLVFAILLSLTLVLIFMFVIRKDSMKNTTSMATSTTEMVTDDNDTLPQGCPNILKRSSWNARLYTNRENLTTLPVPNIVIHELEDLNSIMNQQDCITQIKELQNYDMDTQYYADIGYNFLLCGDNGDQQQIYTGRGWKFVGAHCISYNKRSLGKNEFLF
;
A
#
# COMPACT_ATOMS: atom_id res chain seq x y z
N MET A 1 -15.37 -18.45 10.89
CA MET A 1 -16.49 -17.47 10.85
C MET A 1 -16.03 -16.01 10.80
N ALA A 2 -15.05 -15.57 11.59
CA ALA A 2 -14.52 -14.19 11.53
C ALA A 2 -13.93 -13.82 10.15
N TRP A 3 -13.23 -14.74 9.49
CA TRP A 3 -12.60 -14.52 8.18
C TRP A 3 -13.58 -14.36 7.02
N CYS A 4 -14.60 -15.22 6.94
CA CYS A 4 -15.70 -15.05 5.97
C CYS A 4 -16.42 -13.71 6.13
N SER A 5 -16.32 -13.09 7.32
CA SER A 5 -16.85 -11.76 7.56
C SER A 5 -15.96 -10.64 7.02
N ALA A 6 -14.63 -10.78 7.04
CA ALA A 6 -13.72 -9.80 6.46
C ALA A 6 -13.84 -9.77 4.92
N VAL A 7 -14.02 -10.95 4.31
CA VAL A 7 -14.29 -11.11 2.87
C VAL A 7 -15.64 -10.47 2.47
N ARG A 8 -16.66 -10.50 3.34
CA ARG A 8 -17.99 -9.94 3.08
C ARG A 8 -18.06 -8.41 3.11
N HIS A 9 -17.08 -7.72 3.71
CA HIS A 9 -17.07 -6.27 3.89
C HIS A 9 -16.16 -5.50 2.90
N GLY A 10 -15.77 -6.14 1.79
CA GLY A 10 -15.21 -5.44 0.62
C GLY A 10 -13.74 -5.00 0.73
N ALA A 11 -12.97 -5.52 1.70
CA ALA A 11 -11.55 -5.18 1.87
C ALA A 11 -10.58 -6.04 1.02
N LEU A 12 -11.07 -7.07 0.31
CA LEU A 12 -10.22 -8.18 -0.18
C LEU A 12 -10.67 -8.74 -1.56
N GLN A 13 -11.32 -7.95 -2.41
CA GLN A 13 -12.25 -8.54 -3.38
C GLN A 13 -11.67 -8.96 -4.74
N TYR A 14 -10.45 -8.56 -5.12
CA TYR A 14 -9.98 -8.71 -6.50
C TYR A 14 -9.09 -9.94 -6.78
N ASP A 15 -8.12 -10.24 -5.91
CA ASP A 15 -7.11 -11.30 -6.14
C ASP A 15 -7.37 -12.63 -5.42
N MET A 16 -8.47 -12.72 -4.68
CA MET A 16 -8.64 -13.76 -3.68
C MET A 16 -9.34 -15.02 -4.21
N VAL A 17 -9.44 -15.24 -5.53
CA VAL A 17 -10.05 -16.50 -6.06
C VAL A 17 -9.21 -17.70 -5.65
N VAL A 18 -7.89 -17.64 -5.92
CA VAL A 18 -6.94 -18.70 -5.53
C VAL A 18 -6.80 -18.75 -4.01
N GLY A 19 -6.75 -17.60 -3.34
CA GLY A 19 -6.72 -17.54 -1.87
C GLY A 19 -7.96 -18.17 -1.21
N LYS A 20 -9.16 -17.97 -1.78
CA LYS A 20 -10.43 -18.56 -1.30
C LYS A 20 -10.41 -20.08 -1.33
N GLU A 21 -9.75 -20.70 -2.30
CA GLU A 21 -9.63 -22.16 -2.36
C GLU A 21 -8.81 -22.69 -1.19
N TYR A 22 -7.66 -22.07 -0.88
CA TYR A 22 -6.88 -22.45 0.30
C TYR A 22 -7.67 -22.29 1.59
N PHE A 23 -8.47 -21.21 1.73
CA PHE A 23 -9.32 -21.05 2.90
C PHE A 23 -10.47 -22.07 2.98
N LYS A 24 -11.00 -22.51 1.84
CA LYS A 24 -12.00 -23.58 1.78
C LYS A 24 -11.38 -24.91 2.21
N GLU A 25 -10.22 -25.25 1.66
CA GLU A 25 -9.47 -26.45 2.03
C GLU A 25 -9.05 -26.43 3.50
N ALA A 26 -8.67 -25.28 4.05
CA ALA A 26 -8.36 -25.12 5.47
C ALA A 26 -9.53 -25.56 6.37
N ILE A 27 -10.77 -25.22 5.97
CA ILE A 27 -11.99 -25.59 6.71
C ILE A 27 -12.29 -27.07 6.51
N GLU A 28 -12.20 -27.59 5.29
CA GLU A 28 -12.51 -28.98 4.98
C GLU A 28 -11.54 -29.95 5.66
N LYS A 29 -10.24 -29.61 5.66
CA LYS A 29 -9.18 -30.46 6.22
C LYS A 29 -8.86 -30.14 7.69
N GLN A 30 -9.46 -29.08 8.24
CA GLN A 30 -9.16 -28.57 9.59
C GLN A 30 -7.66 -28.24 9.80
N ASP A 31 -6.97 -27.87 8.73
CA ASP A 31 -5.56 -27.46 8.76
C ASP A 31 -5.47 -25.97 8.44
N TYR A 32 -5.54 -25.14 9.49
CA TYR A 32 -5.58 -23.69 9.33
C TYR A 32 -4.21 -23.09 9.11
N LEU A 33 -3.18 -23.62 9.77
CA LEU A 33 -1.82 -23.08 9.71
C LEU A 33 -1.23 -23.27 8.31
N THR A 34 -1.21 -24.51 7.79
CA THR A 34 -0.62 -24.80 6.48
C THR A 34 -1.27 -23.98 5.39
N TYR A 35 -2.59 -23.94 5.36
CA TYR A 35 -3.35 -23.27 4.32
C TYR A 35 -3.31 -21.75 4.43
N PHE A 36 -3.23 -21.21 5.65
CA PHE A 36 -2.94 -19.79 5.84
C PHE A 36 -1.57 -19.43 5.28
N ILE A 37 -0.52 -20.20 5.61
CA ILE A 37 0.83 -19.93 5.12
C ILE A 37 0.88 -20.04 3.60
N LYS A 38 0.27 -21.07 3.00
CA LYS A 38 0.15 -21.18 1.54
C LYS A 38 -0.51 -19.94 0.96
N ALA A 39 -1.65 -19.51 1.51
CA ALA A 39 -2.33 -18.30 1.04
C ALA A 39 -1.48 -17.03 1.21
N TYR A 40 -0.70 -16.94 2.29
CA TYR A 40 0.20 -15.84 2.59
C TYR A 40 1.39 -15.77 1.60
N THR A 41 1.92 -16.91 1.17
CA THR A 41 3.08 -16.97 0.26
C THR A 41 2.72 -17.05 -1.22
N LEU A 42 1.42 -16.99 -1.56
CA LEU A 42 0.97 -16.90 -2.95
C LEU A 42 1.42 -15.57 -3.56
N THR A 43 1.65 -15.58 -4.86
CA THR A 43 1.99 -14.40 -5.68
C THR A 43 0.80 -13.46 -5.90
N ASN A 44 -0.17 -13.42 -4.98
CA ASN A 44 -1.33 -12.54 -5.05
C ASN A 44 -1.23 -11.44 -3.98
N CYS A 45 -2.11 -10.43 -4.01
CA CYS A 45 -2.01 -9.32 -3.07
C CYS A 45 -2.46 -9.62 -1.62
N PHE A 46 -2.78 -10.87 -1.26
CA PHE A 46 -3.33 -11.21 0.06
C PHE A 46 -2.41 -10.79 1.21
N TYR A 47 -1.13 -11.13 1.16
CA TYR A 47 -0.17 -10.77 2.21
C TYR A 47 0.02 -9.25 2.30
N LYS A 48 0.05 -8.55 1.16
CA LYS A 48 0.16 -7.07 1.09
C LYS A 48 -1.03 -6.42 1.81
N ILE A 49 -2.26 -6.87 1.51
CA ILE A 49 -3.48 -6.35 2.15
C ILE A 49 -3.51 -6.69 3.64
N LEU A 50 -3.27 -7.95 4.01
CA LEU A 50 -3.27 -8.39 5.40
C LEU A 50 -2.29 -7.59 6.24
N ASN A 51 -1.04 -7.47 5.81
CA ASN A 51 0.00 -6.76 6.54
C ASN A 51 -0.26 -5.26 6.62
N LYS A 52 -0.80 -4.64 5.57
CA LYS A 52 -1.24 -3.24 5.59
C LYS A 52 -2.31 -3.00 6.67
N HIS A 53 -3.33 -3.87 6.72
CA HIS A 53 -4.38 -3.75 7.73
C HIS A 53 -3.87 -4.03 9.14
N LEU A 54 -3.01 -5.03 9.34
CA LEU A 54 -2.37 -5.29 10.63
C LEU A 54 -1.58 -4.06 11.10
N ALA A 55 -0.71 -3.50 10.27
CA ALA A 55 0.12 -2.35 10.61
C ALA A 55 -0.69 -1.12 11.04
N LEU A 56 -1.83 -0.87 10.37
CA LEU A 56 -2.70 0.28 10.64
C LEU A 56 -3.60 0.10 11.86
N TYR A 57 -4.13 -1.09 12.06
CA TYR A 57 -5.30 -1.31 12.92
C TYR A 57 -5.03 -2.19 14.14
N ILE A 58 -4.00 -3.05 14.14
CA ILE A 58 -3.88 -4.10 15.18
C ILE A 58 -3.70 -3.52 16.59
N VAL A 59 -2.92 -2.44 16.72
CA VAL A 59 -2.66 -1.79 18.02
C VAL A 59 -3.92 -1.11 18.56
N GLN A 60 -4.86 -0.75 17.68
CA GLN A 60 -6.12 -0.11 18.08
C GLN A 60 -6.98 -1.03 18.97
N TYR A 61 -6.78 -2.36 18.89
CA TYR A 61 -7.45 -3.31 19.78
C TYR A 61 -7.14 -3.06 21.27
N PHE A 62 -5.92 -2.62 21.58
CA PHE A 62 -5.47 -2.38 22.95
C PHE A 62 -5.83 -0.98 23.46
N ASP A 63 -6.36 -0.10 22.60
CA ASP A 63 -6.72 1.27 22.95
C ASP A 63 -8.18 1.33 23.42
N THR A 64 -8.39 1.20 24.73
CA THR A 64 -9.72 1.21 25.36
C THR A 64 -10.42 2.58 25.31
N THR A 65 -9.73 3.64 24.88
CA THR A 65 -10.24 5.02 24.92
C THR A 65 -11.00 5.43 23.65
N LYS A 66 -10.91 4.64 22.58
CA LYS A 66 -11.53 4.97 21.28
C LYS A 66 -12.83 4.21 21.08
N ASN A 67 -13.87 4.93 20.68
CA ASN A 67 -15.20 4.37 20.43
C ASN A 67 -15.27 3.83 18.99
N PHE A 68 -15.04 2.54 18.82
CA PHE A 68 -14.93 1.89 17.50
C PHE A 68 -16.30 1.46 16.97
N SER A 69 -17.04 2.36 16.32
CA SER A 69 -18.33 1.98 15.70
C SER A 69 -18.16 1.36 14.31
N SER A 70 -17.24 1.86 13.47
CA SER A 70 -17.13 1.44 12.06
C SER A 70 -16.12 0.33 11.78
N ASN A 71 -15.02 0.24 12.52
CA ASN A 71 -13.90 -0.67 12.23
C ASN A 71 -13.72 -1.82 13.24
N TYR A 72 -14.53 -1.86 14.30
CA TYR A 72 -14.38 -2.83 15.40
C TYR A 72 -14.39 -4.29 14.92
N ARG A 73 -15.24 -4.59 13.93
CA ARG A 73 -15.34 -5.92 13.35
C ARG A 73 -14.06 -6.33 12.62
N LEU A 74 -13.42 -5.41 11.91
CA LEU A 74 -12.15 -5.67 11.20
C LEU A 74 -11.01 -5.87 12.19
N VAL A 75 -10.87 -4.97 13.18
CA VAL A 75 -9.84 -5.06 14.23
C VAL A 75 -9.94 -6.39 14.96
N ASN A 76 -11.14 -6.77 15.41
CA ASN A 76 -11.36 -8.06 16.05
C ASN A 76 -10.99 -9.22 15.12
N CYS A 77 -11.39 -9.18 13.84
CA CYS A 77 -10.99 -10.22 12.91
C CYS A 77 -9.47 -10.36 12.86
N LEU A 78 -8.73 -9.28 12.63
CA LEU A 78 -7.27 -9.26 12.57
C LEU A 78 -6.62 -9.84 13.84
N VAL A 79 -7.11 -9.46 15.02
CA VAL A 79 -6.60 -10.03 16.28
C VAL A 79 -6.86 -11.52 16.35
N HIS A 80 -8.04 -11.99 15.96
CA HIS A 80 -8.32 -13.44 15.94
C HIS A 80 -7.41 -14.19 14.95
N ILE A 81 -7.06 -13.60 13.80
CA ILE A 81 -6.07 -14.18 12.86
C ILE A 81 -4.76 -14.43 13.59
N VAL A 82 -4.22 -13.38 14.19
CA VAL A 82 -2.92 -13.39 14.84
C VAL A 82 -2.93 -14.34 16.02
N THR A 83 -3.95 -14.28 16.88
CA THR A 83 -4.09 -15.17 18.05
C THR A 83 -4.21 -16.64 17.63
N LEU A 84 -5.02 -16.97 16.62
CA LEU A 84 -5.16 -18.35 16.15
C LEU A 84 -3.85 -18.94 15.63
N LEU A 85 -3.01 -18.11 15.01
CA LEU A 85 -1.71 -18.54 14.49
C LEU A 85 -0.67 -18.67 15.61
N ILE A 86 -0.52 -17.65 16.46
CA ILE A 86 0.46 -17.65 17.57
C ILE A 86 0.21 -18.81 18.53
N TYR A 87 -1.05 -19.14 18.82
CA TYR A 87 -1.41 -20.23 19.73
C TYR A 87 -1.73 -21.55 19.01
N HIS A 88 -1.35 -21.69 17.74
CA HIS A 88 -1.59 -22.93 17.01
C HIS A 88 -0.74 -24.07 17.60
N PRO A 89 -1.32 -25.24 17.93
CA PRO A 89 -0.61 -26.32 18.63
C PRO A 89 0.59 -26.85 17.84
N ASN A 90 0.50 -26.82 16.50
CA ASN A 90 1.54 -27.31 15.61
C ASN A 90 2.56 -26.22 15.23
N LEU A 91 2.51 -25.03 15.83
CA LEU A 91 3.48 -23.96 15.53
C LEU A 91 4.89 -24.29 16.03
N SER A 92 4.97 -25.05 17.12
CA SER A 92 6.24 -25.45 17.76
C SER A 92 7.17 -26.26 16.84
N GLN A 93 6.62 -26.97 15.85
CA GLN A 93 7.42 -27.74 14.90
C GLN A 93 8.14 -26.86 13.87
N TYR A 94 7.73 -25.60 13.73
CA TYR A 94 8.25 -24.66 12.75
C TYR A 94 9.10 -23.56 13.38
N GLN A 95 9.43 -23.65 14.67
CA GLN A 95 10.16 -22.59 15.39
C GLN A 95 11.49 -22.26 14.71
N TYR A 96 11.83 -20.97 14.71
CA TYR A 96 13.09 -20.48 14.17
C TYR A 96 13.83 -19.61 15.19
N GLN A 97 15.13 -19.85 15.31
CA GLN A 97 16.06 -19.04 16.09
C GLN A 97 17.31 -18.80 15.25
N GLY A 98 17.89 -17.61 15.34
CA GLY A 98 19.08 -17.22 14.60
C GLY A 98 18.87 -16.03 13.67
N LEU A 99 19.78 -15.87 12.72
CA LEU A 99 19.80 -14.72 11.80
C LEU A 99 18.85 -14.92 10.63
N CYS A 100 18.13 -13.88 10.25
CA CYS A 100 17.34 -13.83 9.02
C CYS A 100 17.37 -12.42 8.42
N TYR A 101 17.10 -12.32 7.13
CA TYR A 101 17.39 -11.13 6.34
C TYR A 101 16.15 -10.66 5.57
N ARG A 102 16.00 -9.35 5.41
CA ARG A 102 14.96 -8.76 4.57
C ARG A 102 15.54 -7.65 3.72
N GLY A 103 15.57 -7.87 2.40
CA GLY A 103 15.84 -6.80 1.46
C GLY A 103 14.58 -6.00 1.17
N MET A 104 14.71 -4.68 1.10
CA MET A 104 13.63 -3.78 0.73
C MET A 104 14.15 -2.47 0.14
N ARG A 105 13.26 -1.74 -0.52
CA ARG A 105 13.47 -0.33 -0.85
C ARG A 105 12.91 0.53 0.29
N ILE A 106 13.71 1.48 0.77
CA ILE A 106 13.32 2.39 1.87
C ILE A 106 13.45 3.85 1.43
N THR A 107 12.49 4.70 1.82
CA THR A 107 12.59 6.15 1.59
C THR A 107 13.45 6.81 2.66
N GLN A 108 13.99 8.01 2.39
CA GLN A 108 14.70 8.77 3.41
C GLN A 108 13.83 9.01 4.65
N ASN A 109 12.55 9.34 4.47
CA ASN A 109 11.64 9.65 5.57
C ASN A 109 11.38 8.43 6.48
N ASP A 110 11.35 7.23 5.90
CA ASP A 110 11.21 5.98 6.66
C ASP A 110 12.52 5.60 7.34
N LEU A 111 13.66 5.80 6.65
CA LEU A 111 14.99 5.59 7.23
C LEU A 111 15.21 6.48 8.46
N ASP A 112 14.77 7.74 8.41
CA ASP A 112 14.86 8.69 9.51
C ASP A 112 14.07 8.24 10.77
N GLN A 113 13.19 7.23 10.65
CA GLN A 113 12.50 6.61 11.80
C GLN A 113 13.34 5.56 12.54
N TYR A 114 14.46 5.13 11.96
CA TYR A 114 15.39 4.20 12.60
C TYR A 114 16.46 4.99 13.34
N LEU A 115 16.52 4.84 14.65
CA LEU A 115 17.57 5.41 15.50
C LEU A 115 18.30 4.27 16.21
N SER A 116 19.63 4.35 16.31
CA SER A 116 20.40 3.38 17.10
C SER A 116 19.91 3.36 18.55
N ASN A 117 19.82 2.16 19.13
CA ASN A 117 19.24 1.84 20.43
C ASN A 117 17.73 2.07 20.58
N GLN A 118 17.01 2.44 19.52
CA GLN A 118 15.55 2.52 19.56
C GLN A 118 14.91 1.11 19.49
N HIS A 119 13.75 0.98 20.13
CA HIS A 119 12.92 -0.22 20.05
C HIS A 119 11.84 -0.04 18.97
N ILE A 120 11.68 -1.06 18.13
CA ILE A 120 10.72 -1.12 17.03
C ILE A 120 9.78 -2.30 17.30
N LEU A 121 8.48 -2.00 17.36
CA LEU A 121 7.44 -3.00 17.43
C LEU A 121 7.04 -3.42 16.02
N ASN A 122 7.28 -4.68 15.68
CA ASN A 122 6.70 -5.29 14.49
C ASN A 122 5.19 -5.50 14.70
N ARG A 123 4.35 -4.95 13.83
CA ARG A 123 2.88 -4.98 13.98
C ARG A 123 2.19 -6.00 13.07
N SER A 124 2.87 -6.49 12.05
CA SER A 124 2.32 -7.39 11.05
C SER A 124 3.17 -8.65 10.94
N PHE A 125 2.79 -9.58 10.07
CA PHE A 125 3.72 -10.62 9.69
C PHE A 125 4.86 -9.97 8.89
N LEU A 126 6.08 -10.42 9.14
CA LEU A 126 7.28 -9.87 8.52
C LEU A 126 8.07 -11.00 7.87
N SER A 127 7.96 -11.05 6.55
CA SER A 127 8.69 -12.00 5.70
C SER A 127 10.18 -11.69 5.69
N THR A 128 10.99 -12.68 6.04
CA THR A 128 12.45 -12.66 6.00
C THR A 128 12.98 -13.96 5.41
N LEU A 129 14.26 -14.00 5.07
CA LEU A 129 14.90 -15.10 4.37
C LEU A 129 16.10 -15.57 5.16
N ILE A 130 16.37 -16.87 5.17
CA ILE A 130 17.59 -17.40 5.80
C ILE A 130 18.82 -17.01 4.97
N ASP A 131 18.69 -16.98 3.65
CA ASP A 131 19.77 -16.65 2.74
C ASP A 131 19.84 -15.14 2.47
N CYS A 132 20.96 -14.54 2.89
CA CYS A 132 21.25 -13.12 2.68
C CYS A 132 21.24 -12.74 1.19
N LYS A 133 21.74 -13.58 0.29
CA LYS A 133 21.78 -13.27 -1.14
C LYS A 133 20.41 -13.26 -1.78
N VAL A 134 19.52 -14.13 -1.32
CA VAL A 134 18.13 -14.10 -1.75
C VAL A 134 17.46 -12.81 -1.27
N ALA A 135 17.74 -12.39 -0.03
CA ALA A 135 17.24 -11.13 0.49
C ALA A 135 17.75 -9.90 -0.28
N GLU A 136 19.02 -9.86 -0.67
CA GLU A 136 19.60 -8.76 -1.47
C GLU A 136 18.86 -8.55 -2.80
N MET A 137 18.39 -9.62 -3.45
CA MET A 137 17.56 -9.53 -4.66
C MET A 137 16.28 -8.70 -4.43
N PHE A 138 15.63 -8.85 -3.27
CA PHE A 138 14.44 -8.05 -2.91
C PHE A 138 14.76 -6.59 -2.57
N ALA A 139 16.01 -6.27 -2.25
CA ALA A 139 16.48 -4.89 -2.11
C ALA A 139 16.74 -4.20 -3.47
N GLY A 140 16.61 -4.95 -4.58
CA GLY A 140 16.77 -4.46 -5.95
C GLY A 140 18.14 -4.68 -6.57
N GLU A 141 18.90 -5.67 -6.08
CA GLU A 141 20.12 -6.15 -6.74
C GLU A 141 19.81 -6.63 -8.17
N GLY A 142 20.43 -6.01 -9.18
CA GLY A 142 20.23 -6.32 -10.61
C GLY A 142 19.51 -5.27 -11.46
N GLN A 143 18.94 -4.21 -10.86
CA GLN A 143 18.42 -3.05 -11.62
C GLN A 143 19.51 -1.97 -11.80
N GLN A 144 19.59 -1.34 -12.98
CA GLN A 144 20.66 -0.41 -13.40
C GLN A 144 20.90 0.84 -12.52
N SER A 145 20.17 1.03 -11.41
CA SER A 145 20.41 2.13 -10.48
C SER A 145 20.08 1.75 -9.05
N GLN A 146 21.09 1.86 -8.17
CA GLN A 146 21.00 1.62 -6.72
C GLN A 146 20.04 2.61 -6.03
N VAL A 147 19.79 3.76 -6.67
CA VAL A 147 18.96 4.87 -6.19
C VAL A 147 18.04 5.34 -7.32
N ARG A 148 16.74 5.53 -7.05
CA ARG A 148 15.82 6.25 -7.96
C ARG A 148 15.89 7.75 -7.66
N TYR A 149 16.08 8.62 -8.64
CA TYR A 149 16.18 10.07 -8.45
C TYR A 149 14.98 10.81 -9.09
N THR A 150 14.60 11.98 -8.56
CA THR A 150 13.71 12.90 -9.29
C THR A 150 14.48 13.68 -10.35
N PRO A 151 13.86 14.03 -11.50
CA PRO A 151 14.51 14.86 -12.53
C PRO A 151 14.86 16.29 -12.09
N LYS A 152 14.35 16.76 -10.94
CA LYS A 152 14.50 18.16 -10.51
C LYS A 152 15.53 18.42 -9.42
N ASP A 153 15.91 17.45 -8.59
CA ASP A 153 16.68 17.78 -7.37
C ASP A 153 17.85 16.85 -6.99
N HIS A 154 18.23 15.84 -7.80
CA HIS A 154 19.35 14.92 -7.48
C HIS A 154 19.28 14.26 -6.08
N CYS A 155 18.11 14.27 -5.42
CA CYS A 155 17.88 13.60 -4.15
C CYS A 155 17.42 12.14 -4.37
N PRO A 156 18.00 11.16 -3.66
CA PRO A 156 17.50 9.79 -3.64
C PRO A 156 16.02 9.74 -3.22
N LEU A 157 15.16 9.14 -4.04
CA LEU A 157 13.77 8.82 -3.70
C LEU A 157 13.69 7.59 -2.80
N GLN A 158 14.54 6.59 -3.06
CA GLN A 158 14.58 5.32 -2.35
C GLN A 158 16.00 4.73 -2.35
N TYR A 159 16.36 4.06 -1.26
CA TYR A 159 17.62 3.36 -1.04
C TYR A 159 17.41 1.85 -1.04
N SER A 160 18.39 1.06 -1.52
CA SER A 160 18.43 -0.39 -1.25
C SER A 160 18.84 -0.62 0.21
N CYS A 161 17.99 -1.34 0.94
CA CYS A 161 18.19 -1.59 2.36
C CYS A 161 18.13 -3.10 2.64
N LEU A 162 19.10 -3.58 3.42
CA LEU A 162 19.13 -4.92 3.97
C LEU A 162 18.95 -4.84 5.49
N CYS A 163 17.85 -5.36 5.98
CA CYS A 163 17.64 -5.54 7.41
C CYS A 163 18.09 -6.94 7.83
N GLN A 164 18.96 -7.01 8.84
CA GLN A 164 19.37 -8.24 9.49
C GLN A 164 18.67 -8.33 10.85
N TYR A 165 17.93 -9.41 11.08
CA TYR A 165 17.22 -9.68 12.33
C TYR A 165 17.85 -10.87 13.03
N LEU A 166 18.29 -10.68 14.27
CA LEU A 166 18.66 -11.77 15.18
C LEU A 166 17.44 -12.17 16.01
N ILE A 167 16.88 -13.34 15.70
CA ILE A 167 15.78 -13.95 16.45
C ILE A 167 16.38 -14.78 17.59
N LYS A 168 15.92 -14.51 18.80
CA LYS A 168 16.39 -15.15 20.03
C LYS A 168 15.36 -16.08 20.64
N GLN A 169 14.07 -15.76 20.53
CA GLN A 169 13.00 -16.55 21.08
C GLN A 169 12.47 -17.54 20.04
N ASN A 170 12.17 -18.76 20.49
CA ASN A 170 11.67 -19.80 19.58
C ASN A 170 10.22 -19.55 19.12
N SER A 171 9.46 -18.71 19.83
CA SER A 171 8.01 -18.52 19.60
C SER A 171 7.66 -17.31 18.73
N THR A 172 8.64 -16.52 18.29
CA THR A 172 8.39 -15.22 17.64
C THR A 172 8.68 -15.23 16.15
N ALA A 173 9.33 -16.28 15.64
CA ALA A 173 9.50 -16.53 14.22
C ALA A 173 9.31 -18.02 13.90
N ILE A 174 8.83 -18.29 12.68
CA ILE A 174 8.66 -19.64 12.18
C ILE A 174 9.33 -19.83 10.82
N ASN A 175 10.02 -20.95 10.62
CA ASN A 175 10.49 -21.39 9.32
C ASN A 175 9.31 -22.00 8.56
N ILE A 176 8.92 -21.34 7.46
CA ILE A 176 7.74 -21.73 6.68
C ILE A 176 8.11 -22.41 5.35
N GLN A 177 9.37 -22.79 5.17
CA GLN A 177 9.85 -23.42 3.95
C GLN A 177 9.01 -24.64 3.52
N SER A 178 8.63 -25.50 4.47
CA SER A 178 7.86 -26.71 4.18
C SER A 178 6.36 -26.46 3.95
N LEU A 179 5.86 -25.29 4.34
CA LEU A 179 4.45 -24.90 4.23
C LEU A 179 4.20 -23.99 3.02
N SER A 180 5.19 -23.19 2.65
CA SER A 180 5.13 -22.16 1.62
C SER A 180 4.86 -22.75 0.24
N THR A 181 4.16 -21.98 -0.59
CA THR A 181 4.05 -22.22 -2.04
C THR A 181 5.35 -21.93 -2.80
N ARG A 182 6.33 -21.31 -2.14
CA ARG A 182 7.65 -20.90 -2.66
C ARG A 182 8.76 -21.42 -1.72
N PRO A 183 8.99 -22.74 -1.66
CA PRO A 183 9.95 -23.35 -0.72
C PRO A 183 11.42 -23.03 -1.04
N ASP A 184 11.70 -22.56 -2.25
CA ASP A 184 13.01 -22.12 -2.72
C ASP A 184 13.52 -20.86 -2.01
N GLU A 185 12.61 -19.99 -1.56
CA GLU A 185 12.95 -18.77 -0.84
C GLU A 185 13.49 -19.04 0.58
N LYS A 186 13.20 -20.21 1.15
CA LYS A 186 13.57 -20.56 2.54
C LYS A 186 13.13 -19.47 3.52
N GLU A 187 11.87 -19.04 3.37
CA GLU A 187 11.30 -17.94 4.11
C GLU A 187 11.16 -18.28 5.60
N VAL A 188 11.54 -17.32 6.44
CA VAL A 188 11.23 -17.26 7.87
C VAL A 188 10.21 -16.15 8.04
N LEU A 189 9.11 -16.47 8.71
CA LEU A 189 8.05 -15.52 8.99
C LEU A 189 8.15 -15.06 10.44
N ILE A 190 8.55 -13.81 10.65
CA ILE A 190 8.51 -13.18 11.97
C ILE A 190 7.06 -12.80 12.27
N LEU A 191 6.58 -13.19 13.45
CA LEU A 191 5.19 -13.01 13.86
C LEU A 191 4.93 -11.55 14.32
N PRO A 192 3.67 -11.10 14.29
CA PRO A 192 3.30 -9.81 14.86
C PRO A 192 3.64 -9.72 16.35
N PHE A 193 3.86 -8.49 16.82
CA PHE A 193 4.19 -8.12 18.20
C PHE A 193 5.60 -8.44 18.68
N THR A 194 6.47 -8.94 17.81
CA THR A 194 7.91 -9.03 18.10
C THR A 194 8.53 -7.64 18.23
N VAL A 195 9.37 -7.44 19.24
CA VAL A 195 10.05 -6.17 19.51
C VAL A 195 11.53 -6.33 19.21
N PHE A 196 12.06 -5.41 18.40
CA PHE A 196 13.45 -5.38 18.02
C PHE A 196 14.13 -4.12 18.52
N LYS A 197 15.36 -4.24 19.00
CA LYS A 197 16.25 -3.12 19.24
C LYS A 197 17.11 -2.89 18.00
N VAL A 198 17.18 -1.66 17.52
CA VAL A 198 18.11 -1.27 16.45
C VAL A 198 19.51 -1.19 17.04
N ILE A 199 20.41 -2.06 16.60
CA ILE A 199 21.79 -2.11 17.07
C ILE A 199 22.62 -1.11 16.30
N THR A 200 22.72 -1.31 14.99
CA THR A 200 23.57 -0.50 14.11
C THR A 200 22.81 -0.13 12.83
N ILE A 201 23.07 1.07 12.32
CA ILE A 201 22.65 1.51 10.99
C ILE A 201 23.92 1.88 10.23
N LYS A 202 24.27 1.10 9.22
CA LYS A 202 25.44 1.36 8.36
C LYS A 202 24.94 1.98 7.06
N GLN A 203 25.50 3.13 6.71
CA GLN A 203 25.28 3.77 5.42
C GLN A 203 26.54 3.59 4.58
N ASN A 204 26.42 2.80 3.52
CA ASN A 204 27.49 2.61 2.56
C ASN A 204 27.42 3.79 1.60
N TYR A 205 28.20 4.84 1.87
CA TYR A 205 28.22 6.05 1.04
C TYR A 205 28.62 5.72 -0.40
N LEU A 206 27.62 5.62 -1.30
CA LEU A 206 27.54 5.99 -2.74
C LEU A 206 28.78 5.95 -3.67
N TYR A 207 29.90 5.35 -3.28
CA TYR A 207 31.18 5.37 -3.99
C TYR A 207 31.78 3.98 -4.20
N ASP A 208 31.11 2.92 -3.74
CA ASP A 208 31.46 1.56 -4.16
C ASP A 208 30.52 1.10 -5.29
N PRO A 209 30.94 1.19 -6.57
CA PRO A 209 30.15 0.70 -7.70
C PRO A 209 29.91 -0.82 -7.66
N LYS A 210 30.46 -1.56 -6.68
CA LYS A 210 30.21 -2.99 -6.48
C LYS A 210 29.23 -3.30 -5.34
N ALA A 211 28.87 -2.35 -4.48
CA ALA A 211 27.98 -2.61 -3.35
C ALA A 211 26.50 -2.58 -3.79
N SER A 212 25.82 -3.73 -3.79
CA SER A 212 24.38 -3.82 -4.14
C SER A 212 23.45 -3.19 -3.10
N ILE A 213 23.92 -3.05 -1.85
CA ILE A 213 23.16 -2.54 -0.71
C ILE A 213 23.70 -1.18 -0.23
N SER A 214 22.81 -0.19 -0.16
CA SER A 214 23.12 1.18 0.29
C SER A 214 23.07 1.32 1.81
N ILE A 215 22.16 0.59 2.47
CA ILE A 215 21.87 0.70 3.90
C ILE A 215 21.77 -0.70 4.50
N GLU A 216 22.50 -0.94 5.59
CA GLU A 216 22.33 -2.13 6.41
C GLU A 216 21.81 -1.73 7.79
N ILE A 217 20.74 -2.39 8.23
CA ILE A 217 20.16 -2.19 9.55
C ILE A 217 20.26 -3.50 10.31
N GLU A 218 20.98 -3.49 11.42
CA GLU A 218 21.09 -4.63 12.34
C GLU A 218 20.08 -4.47 13.46
N LEU A 219 19.21 -5.47 13.60
CA LEU A 219 18.15 -5.54 14.59
C LEU A 219 18.28 -6.79 15.43
N GLU A 220 18.09 -6.64 16.74
CA GLU A 220 18.17 -7.73 17.70
C GLU A 220 16.86 -7.85 18.47
N GLU A 221 16.30 -9.06 18.54
CA GLU A 221 15.09 -9.30 19.29
C GLU A 221 15.32 -9.03 20.78
N CYS A 222 14.35 -8.32 21.39
CA CYS A 222 14.37 -8.05 22.83
C CYS A 222 13.97 -9.30 23.61
N GLU A 223 14.76 -9.66 24.62
CA GLU A 223 14.45 -10.76 25.53
C GLU A 223 13.43 -10.34 26.59
N ASP A 224 12.69 -11.30 27.14
CA ASP A 224 11.84 -11.05 28.30
C ASP A 224 12.75 -10.74 29.51
N PRO A 225 12.58 -9.60 30.19
CA PRO A 225 13.38 -9.26 31.37
C PRO A 225 13.27 -10.30 32.51
N ASN A 226 12.27 -11.20 32.48
CA ASN A 226 12.14 -12.26 33.48
C ASN A 226 13.09 -13.45 33.31
N ASP A 227 13.69 -13.66 32.13
CA ASP A 227 14.68 -14.73 31.92
C ASP A 227 16.08 -14.35 32.42
N ASN A 228 16.36 -13.06 32.63
CA ASN A 228 17.65 -12.52 33.08
C ASN A 228 17.70 -12.20 34.59
N LYS A 229 16.83 -12.78 35.43
CA LYS A 229 16.91 -12.60 36.89
C LYS A 229 18.18 -13.19 37.54
N ASN A 230 18.95 -14.01 36.82
CA ASN A 230 20.20 -14.58 37.32
C ASN A 230 21.47 -13.79 36.92
N GLU A 231 21.37 -12.76 36.07
CA GLU A 231 22.54 -11.94 35.66
C GLU A 231 22.49 -10.48 36.16
N LEU A 232 21.34 -10.03 36.69
CA LEU A 232 21.13 -8.64 37.10
C LEU A 232 21.64 -8.26 38.51
N GLU A 233 22.25 -9.18 39.26
CA GLU A 233 22.87 -8.83 40.56
C GLU A 233 24.33 -8.36 40.45
N ASN A 234 24.96 -8.39 39.26
CA ASN A 234 26.37 -7.99 39.11
C ASN A 234 26.63 -6.74 38.24
N SER A 235 25.61 -6.01 37.77
CA SER A 235 25.82 -4.79 36.97
C SER A 235 25.25 -3.50 37.58
N GLU A 236 24.72 -3.53 38.80
CA GLU A 236 24.35 -2.32 39.54
C GLU A 236 25.59 -1.61 40.12
N THR A 237 26.57 -1.27 39.29
CA THR A 237 27.61 -0.30 39.66
C THR A 237 28.40 0.25 38.47
N SER A 238 27.74 0.70 37.39
CA SER A 238 28.40 1.70 36.52
C SER A 238 27.45 2.59 35.71
N ARG A 239 27.21 3.76 36.28
CA ARG A 239 27.14 5.07 35.62
C ARG A 239 25.94 5.36 34.70
N ILE A 240 24.92 5.92 35.35
CA ILE A 240 24.18 7.07 34.83
C ILE A 240 25.19 8.20 34.57
N SER A 241 25.43 8.53 33.31
CA SER A 241 25.84 9.88 32.89
C SER A 241 25.42 10.11 31.44
N SER A 242 24.12 10.35 31.23
CA SER A 242 23.66 11.09 30.04
C SER A 242 24.26 12.50 30.14
N THR A 243 25.11 12.87 29.19
CA THR A 243 25.71 14.21 29.13
C THR A 243 24.60 15.23 28.89
N ASN A 244 24.64 16.35 29.63
CA ASN A 244 23.67 17.44 29.53
C ASN A 244 23.60 18.10 28.13
N ASP A 245 24.51 17.75 27.23
CA ASP A 245 24.58 18.30 25.87
C ASP A 245 23.64 17.56 24.90
N ASP A 246 23.45 16.25 25.05
CA ASP A 246 22.54 15.46 24.19
C ASP A 246 21.07 15.85 24.43
N ILE A 247 20.70 16.15 25.69
CA ILE A 247 19.36 16.62 26.06
C ILE A 247 19.10 18.03 25.48
N LYS A 248 20.10 18.91 25.48
CA LYS A 248 19.97 20.27 24.92
C LYS A 248 19.77 20.25 23.40
N ASP A 249 20.42 19.35 22.68
CA ASP A 249 20.27 19.25 21.23
C ASP A 249 18.92 18.67 20.83
N ILE A 250 18.38 17.71 21.60
CA ILE A 250 17.01 17.20 21.43
C ILE A 250 15.98 18.32 21.66
N GLU A 251 16.11 19.11 22.72
CA GLU A 251 15.21 20.24 22.98
C GLU A 251 15.30 21.33 21.91
N LYS A 252 16.50 21.62 21.42
CA LYS A 252 16.74 22.61 20.36
C LYS A 252 16.10 22.16 19.04
N TYR A 253 16.21 20.89 18.70
CA TYR A 253 15.58 20.30 17.51
C TYR A 253 14.05 20.30 17.59
N GLN A 254 13.48 19.94 18.76
CA GLN A 254 12.03 20.00 18.97
C GLN A 254 11.48 21.43 18.84
N LYS A 255 12.17 22.43 19.42
CA LYS A 255 11.82 23.85 19.27
C LYS A 255 11.92 24.31 17.81
N PHE A 256 12.90 23.82 17.05
CA PHE A 256 13.05 24.13 15.63
C PHE A 256 11.89 23.54 14.78
N LYS A 257 11.51 22.28 15.03
CA LYS A 257 10.38 21.60 14.36
C LYS A 257 9.05 22.33 14.63
N GLN A 258 8.83 22.80 15.87
CA GLN A 258 7.62 23.55 16.23
C GLN A 258 7.57 24.92 15.55
N ARG A 259 8.71 25.60 15.36
CA ARG A 259 8.80 26.89 14.63
C ARG A 259 8.47 26.73 13.14
N LYS A 260 9.01 25.70 12.47
CA LYS A 260 8.67 25.43 11.05
C LYS A 260 7.18 25.09 10.87
N ARG A 261 6.60 24.30 11.78
CA ARG A 261 5.16 23.95 11.72
C ARG A 261 4.25 25.18 11.87
N ARG A 262 4.62 26.15 12.72
CA ARG A 262 3.92 27.44 12.82
C ARG A 262 4.11 28.29 11.56
N LEU A 263 5.31 28.33 10.99
CA LEU A 263 5.60 29.07 9.76
C LEU A 263 4.78 28.55 8.57
N TYR A 264 4.76 27.24 8.35
CA TYR A 264 3.94 26.64 7.28
C TYR A 264 2.43 26.82 7.53
N GLY A 265 1.99 26.81 8.79
CA GLY A 265 0.61 27.14 9.15
C GLY A 265 0.22 28.58 8.77
N ILE A 266 1.10 29.56 9.02
CA ILE A 266 0.87 30.96 8.66
C ILE A 266 0.87 31.14 7.14
N ILE A 267 1.83 30.54 6.43
CA ILE A 267 1.88 30.58 4.96
C ILE A 267 0.62 29.96 4.35
N GLY A 268 0.18 28.80 4.87
CA GLY A 268 -1.06 28.15 4.44
C GLY A 268 -2.29 29.01 4.67
N PHE A 269 -2.38 29.70 5.82
CA PHE A 269 -3.48 30.62 6.11
C PHE A 269 -3.49 31.83 5.16
N LEU A 270 -2.33 32.42 4.86
CA LEU A 270 -2.21 33.53 3.91
C LEU A 270 -2.62 33.12 2.49
N VAL A 271 -2.17 31.95 2.02
CA VAL A 271 -2.56 31.42 0.70
C VAL A 271 -4.07 31.17 0.65
N PHE A 272 -4.65 30.60 1.71
CA PHE A 272 -6.09 30.37 1.80
C PHE A 272 -6.89 31.69 1.76
N ALA A 273 -6.45 32.72 2.48
CA ALA A 273 -7.09 34.03 2.48
C ALA A 273 -7.04 34.71 1.09
N ILE A 274 -5.94 34.56 0.35
CA ILE A 274 -5.80 35.07 -1.03
C ILE A 274 -6.74 34.31 -1.98
N LEU A 275 -6.83 32.99 -1.86
CA LEU A 275 -7.75 32.21 -2.68
C LEU A 275 -9.22 32.57 -2.39
N LEU A 276 -9.56 32.76 -1.11
CA LEU A 276 -10.90 33.19 -0.72
C LEU A 276 -11.24 34.57 -1.31
N SER A 277 -10.33 35.55 -1.24
CA SER A 277 -10.57 36.88 -1.80
C SER A 277 -10.75 36.84 -3.32
N LEU A 278 -9.95 36.05 -4.04
CA LEU A 278 -10.10 35.83 -5.49
C LEU A 278 -11.46 35.20 -5.83
N THR A 279 -11.92 34.22 -5.07
CA THR A 279 -13.24 33.62 -5.30
C THR A 279 -14.39 34.62 -5.08
N LEU A 280 -14.29 35.50 -4.08
CA LEU A 280 -15.29 36.53 -3.84
C LEU A 280 -15.33 37.58 -4.96
N VAL A 281 -14.17 37.95 -5.51
CA VAL A 281 -14.08 38.84 -6.68
C VAL A 281 -14.72 38.20 -7.91
N LEU A 282 -14.49 36.91 -8.16
CA LEU A 282 -15.11 36.20 -9.27
C LEU A 282 -16.64 36.10 -9.13
N ILE A 283 -17.14 35.87 -7.91
CA ILE A 283 -18.58 35.88 -7.62
C ILE A 283 -19.17 37.27 -7.86
N PHE A 284 -18.48 38.33 -7.42
CA PHE A 284 -18.91 39.72 -7.64
C PHE A 284 -18.97 40.07 -9.14
N MET A 285 -17.95 39.67 -9.91
CA MET A 285 -17.91 39.84 -11.37
C MET A 285 -19.04 39.07 -12.07
N PHE A 286 -19.38 37.88 -11.57
CA PHE A 286 -20.49 37.08 -12.09
C PHE A 286 -21.86 37.72 -11.78
N VAL A 287 -22.03 38.31 -10.59
CA VAL A 287 -23.25 39.03 -10.22
C VAL A 287 -23.45 40.26 -11.10
N ILE A 288 -22.40 41.06 -11.33
CA ILE A 288 -22.46 42.21 -12.26
C ILE A 288 -22.81 41.76 -13.68
N ARG A 289 -22.24 40.63 -14.14
CA ARG A 289 -22.51 40.08 -15.47
C ARG A 289 -23.95 39.56 -15.62
N LYS A 290 -24.58 39.12 -14.54
CA LYS A 290 -25.98 38.64 -14.52
C LYS A 290 -27.00 39.77 -14.68
N ASP A 291 -26.69 40.97 -14.21
CA ASP A 291 -27.56 42.15 -14.43
C ASP A 291 -27.54 42.65 -15.87
N SER A 292 -26.54 42.25 -16.67
CA SER A 292 -26.42 42.62 -18.09
C SER A 292 -27.16 41.69 -19.07
N MET A 293 -27.74 40.56 -18.63
CA MET A 293 -28.49 39.62 -19.51
C MET A 293 -29.93 39.42 -19.06
N LYS A 294 -30.68 40.52 -18.95
CA LYS A 294 -32.15 40.50 -19.08
C LYS A 294 -32.54 41.31 -20.29
N ASN A 295 -32.33 40.76 -21.48
CA ASN A 295 -33.05 41.10 -22.71
C ASN A 295 -32.57 40.17 -23.81
N THR A 296 -33.43 39.24 -24.24
CA THR A 296 -33.67 38.81 -25.64
C THR A 296 -34.24 37.40 -25.63
N THR A 297 -35.53 37.34 -25.96
CA THR A 297 -36.37 36.16 -26.18
C THR A 297 -36.13 35.57 -27.57
N SER A 298 -36.35 34.26 -27.68
CA SER A 298 -36.91 33.48 -28.81
C SER A 298 -36.05 32.25 -29.12
N MET A 299 -36.56 31.05 -28.83
CA MET A 299 -37.43 30.20 -29.66
C MET A 299 -36.58 29.34 -30.61
N ALA A 300 -36.49 28.04 -30.29
CA ALA A 300 -35.97 27.04 -31.22
C ALA A 300 -36.88 25.80 -31.17
N THR A 301 -37.41 25.51 -32.35
CA THR A 301 -38.28 24.40 -32.73
C THR A 301 -37.47 23.12 -32.89
N SER A 302 -38.09 21.97 -32.56
CA SER A 302 -37.57 20.62 -32.78
C SER A 302 -37.11 20.34 -34.21
N THR A 303 -35.98 19.64 -34.37
CA THR A 303 -35.79 18.64 -35.44
C THR A 303 -34.83 17.51 -35.00
N THR A 304 -35.38 16.30 -35.10
CA THR A 304 -34.83 14.99 -35.52
C THR A 304 -33.31 14.76 -35.54
N GLU A 305 -32.89 13.74 -34.77
CA GLU A 305 -31.55 13.15 -34.74
C GLU A 305 -31.24 12.29 -35.98
N MET A 306 -30.06 12.51 -36.56
CA MET A 306 -29.12 11.49 -37.10
C MET A 306 -27.96 12.23 -37.79
N VAL A 307 -26.83 12.48 -37.12
CA VAL A 307 -25.51 12.63 -37.76
C VAL A 307 -24.41 12.23 -36.77
N THR A 308 -23.46 11.48 -37.31
CA THR A 308 -22.20 10.98 -36.77
C THR A 308 -21.12 12.06 -36.58
N ASP A 309 -20.32 11.86 -35.54
CA ASP A 309 -18.91 12.23 -35.38
C ASP A 309 -18.55 13.73 -35.27
N ASP A 310 -18.04 14.12 -34.09
CA ASP A 310 -17.20 15.30 -33.95
C ASP A 310 -15.91 14.93 -33.20
N ASN A 311 -14.80 15.21 -33.88
CA ASN A 311 -13.42 15.08 -33.41
C ASN A 311 -13.16 16.01 -32.22
N ASP A 312 -13.22 15.46 -31.01
CA ASP A 312 -12.66 16.10 -29.81
C ASP A 312 -11.12 15.98 -29.83
N THR A 313 -10.44 16.95 -30.45
CA THR A 313 -9.00 17.15 -30.19
C THR A 313 -8.85 17.67 -28.75
N LEU A 314 -8.43 16.78 -27.85
CA LEU A 314 -8.10 17.10 -26.47
C LEU A 314 -7.05 18.23 -26.40
N PRO A 315 -7.14 19.16 -25.43
CA PRO A 315 -6.17 20.25 -25.29
C PRO A 315 -4.74 19.72 -25.13
N GLN A 316 -3.79 20.45 -25.73
CA GLN A 316 -2.39 20.08 -25.81
C GLN A 316 -1.80 19.86 -24.41
N GLY A 317 -1.36 18.63 -24.11
CA GLY A 317 -0.84 18.22 -22.80
C GLY A 317 -1.70 17.22 -22.03
N CYS A 318 -2.90 16.88 -22.50
CA CYS A 318 -3.67 15.77 -21.94
C CYS A 318 -3.17 14.41 -22.46
N PRO A 319 -2.99 13.39 -21.60
CA PRO A 319 -2.64 12.05 -22.05
C PRO A 319 -3.77 11.47 -22.91
N ASN A 320 -3.39 10.73 -23.96
CA ASN A 320 -4.36 10.08 -24.84
C ASN A 320 -5.10 8.98 -24.07
N ILE A 321 -6.44 9.06 -24.04
CA ILE A 321 -7.29 8.04 -23.42
C ILE A 321 -7.89 7.18 -24.53
N LEU A 322 -7.46 5.93 -24.60
CA LEU A 322 -7.95 4.94 -25.53
C LEU A 322 -9.41 4.60 -25.23
N LYS A 323 -10.25 4.68 -26.26
CA LYS A 323 -11.70 4.41 -26.16
C LYS A 323 -11.94 2.91 -25.99
N ARG A 324 -13.15 2.54 -25.56
CA ARG A 324 -13.59 1.13 -25.46
C ARG A 324 -13.44 0.34 -26.76
N SER A 325 -13.63 0.99 -27.90
CA SER A 325 -13.43 0.38 -29.22
C SER A 325 -11.97 0.01 -29.48
N SER A 326 -11.02 0.77 -28.94
CA SER A 326 -9.57 0.55 -29.15
C SER A 326 -9.05 -0.75 -28.56
N TRP A 327 -9.75 -1.32 -27.57
CA TRP A 327 -9.41 -2.60 -26.97
C TRP A 327 -10.51 -3.67 -27.18
N ASN A 328 -11.46 -3.42 -28.09
CA ASN A 328 -12.58 -4.33 -28.39
C ASN A 328 -13.36 -4.75 -27.13
N ALA A 329 -13.74 -3.77 -26.31
CA ALA A 329 -14.53 -4.01 -25.11
C ALA A 329 -15.85 -4.71 -25.42
N ARG A 330 -16.20 -5.71 -24.63
CA ARG A 330 -17.54 -6.30 -24.61
C ARG A 330 -18.58 -5.24 -24.24
N LEU A 331 -19.81 -5.41 -24.72
CA LEU A 331 -20.94 -4.57 -24.36
C LEU A 331 -21.30 -4.78 -22.89
N TYR A 332 -21.52 -3.68 -22.16
CA TYR A 332 -22.06 -3.72 -20.80
C TYR A 332 -23.51 -4.22 -20.82
N THR A 333 -23.95 -4.86 -19.74
CA THR A 333 -25.34 -5.32 -19.58
C THR A 333 -26.22 -4.26 -18.92
N ASN A 334 -25.64 -3.38 -18.09
CA ASN A 334 -26.33 -2.26 -17.44
C ASN A 334 -25.32 -1.15 -17.06
N ARG A 335 -25.78 0.10 -16.92
CA ARG A 335 -24.98 1.23 -16.39
C ARG A 335 -25.83 2.15 -15.53
N GLU A 336 -25.25 2.57 -14.40
CA GLU A 336 -25.81 3.63 -13.54
C GLU A 336 -24.98 4.92 -13.75
N ASN A 337 -25.66 6.06 -13.89
CA ASN A 337 -25.00 7.36 -14.00
C ASN A 337 -24.49 7.82 -12.63
N LEU A 338 -23.32 8.48 -12.59
CA LEU A 338 -22.87 9.21 -11.42
C LEU A 338 -23.80 10.41 -11.19
N THR A 339 -24.28 10.58 -9.96
CA THR A 339 -25.21 11.66 -9.60
C THR A 339 -24.54 13.02 -9.51
N THR A 340 -23.21 13.07 -9.46
CA THR A 340 -22.44 14.30 -9.27
C THR A 340 -21.14 14.21 -10.06
N LEU A 341 -20.92 15.19 -10.94
CA LEU A 341 -19.69 15.34 -11.73
C LEU A 341 -19.17 16.79 -11.58
N PRO A 342 -17.84 17.00 -11.46
CA PRO A 342 -16.81 15.98 -11.29
C PRO A 342 -16.95 15.28 -9.92
N VAL A 343 -16.59 13.99 -9.87
CA VAL A 343 -16.55 13.30 -8.57
C VAL A 343 -15.37 13.81 -7.74
N PRO A 344 -15.49 13.87 -6.41
CA PRO A 344 -14.42 14.40 -5.56
C PRO A 344 -13.27 13.40 -5.30
N ASN A 345 -13.42 12.12 -5.67
CA ASN A 345 -12.47 11.08 -5.31
C ASN A 345 -12.07 10.23 -6.53
N ILE A 346 -10.81 9.79 -6.55
CA ILE A 346 -10.31 8.71 -7.40
C ILE A 346 -9.81 7.60 -6.47
N VAL A 347 -10.23 6.37 -6.73
CA VAL A 347 -9.75 5.17 -6.02
C VAL A 347 -8.81 4.43 -6.97
N ILE A 348 -7.55 4.31 -6.57
CA ILE A 348 -6.50 3.65 -7.37
C ILE A 348 -6.26 2.26 -6.80
N HIS A 349 -6.43 1.25 -7.64
CA HIS A 349 -6.05 -0.13 -7.36
C HIS A 349 -4.78 -0.44 -8.16
N GLU A 350 -3.71 -0.70 -7.44
CA GLU A 350 -2.42 -1.09 -8.00
C GLU A 350 -2.30 -2.61 -7.96
N LEU A 351 -2.10 -3.21 -9.12
CA LEU A 351 -1.73 -4.60 -9.29
C LEU A 351 -0.23 -4.62 -9.60
N GLU A 352 0.57 -4.92 -8.58
CA GLU A 352 1.99 -5.25 -8.75
C GLU A 352 2.09 -6.76 -8.95
N ASP A 353 2.64 -7.19 -10.11
CA ASP A 353 3.38 -8.44 -10.35
C ASP A 353 3.05 -9.12 -11.71
N LEU A 354 3.72 -8.70 -12.81
CA LEU A 354 4.16 -9.61 -13.89
C LEU A 354 5.45 -9.04 -14.52
N ASN A 355 6.58 -9.76 -14.38
CA ASN A 355 7.89 -9.41 -14.95
C ASN A 355 7.94 -9.55 -16.49
N SER A 356 7.05 -8.88 -17.23
CA SER A 356 7.10 -8.89 -18.69
C SER A 356 6.86 -7.50 -19.24
N ILE A 357 7.82 -7.03 -20.04
CA ILE A 357 7.65 -5.92 -20.99
C ILE A 357 6.37 -6.18 -21.78
N MET A 358 5.37 -5.33 -21.60
CA MET A 358 4.04 -5.53 -22.18
C MET A 358 3.83 -4.61 -23.36
N ASN A 359 3.63 -5.19 -24.54
CA ASN A 359 3.20 -4.40 -25.68
C ASN A 359 1.69 -4.10 -25.57
N GLN A 360 1.19 -3.20 -26.43
CA GLN A 360 -0.22 -2.81 -26.45
C GLN A 360 -1.19 -4.02 -26.59
N GLN A 361 -0.80 -5.06 -27.32
CA GLN A 361 -1.65 -6.23 -27.53
C GLN A 361 -1.78 -7.08 -26.27
N ASP A 362 -0.73 -7.16 -25.47
CA ASP A 362 -0.74 -7.85 -24.18
C ASP A 362 -1.65 -7.11 -23.20
N CYS A 363 -1.58 -5.78 -23.18
CA CYS A 363 -2.49 -4.93 -22.40
C CYS A 363 -3.96 -5.14 -22.77
N ILE A 364 -4.27 -5.16 -24.07
CA ILE A 364 -5.63 -5.41 -24.54
C ILE A 364 -6.12 -6.79 -24.11
N THR A 365 -5.24 -7.81 -24.17
CA THR A 365 -5.56 -9.18 -23.77
C THR A 365 -5.90 -9.25 -22.28
N GLN A 366 -5.06 -8.67 -21.42
CA GLN A 366 -5.31 -8.66 -19.98
C GLN A 366 -6.57 -7.88 -19.60
N ILE A 367 -6.80 -6.71 -20.21
CA ILE A 367 -8.01 -5.91 -19.96
C ILE A 367 -9.27 -6.70 -20.37
N LYS A 368 -9.21 -7.49 -21.44
CA LYS A 368 -10.32 -8.36 -21.86
C LYS A 368 -10.55 -9.52 -20.92
N GLU A 369 -9.50 -10.20 -20.48
CA GLU A 369 -9.60 -11.26 -19.47
C GLU A 369 -10.22 -10.72 -18.18
N LEU A 370 -9.81 -9.52 -17.79
CA LEU A 370 -10.38 -8.81 -16.66
C LEU A 370 -11.86 -8.51 -16.83
N GLN A 371 -12.25 -7.99 -17.99
CA GLN A 371 -13.66 -7.72 -18.29
C GLN A 371 -14.49 -9.00 -18.28
N ASN A 372 -13.99 -10.09 -18.87
CA ASN A 372 -14.68 -11.38 -18.89
C ASN A 372 -14.85 -11.94 -17.48
N TYR A 373 -13.80 -11.87 -16.66
CA TYR A 373 -13.89 -12.28 -15.27
C TYR A 373 -14.91 -11.45 -14.48
N ASP A 374 -14.87 -10.13 -14.59
CA ASP A 374 -15.81 -9.23 -13.91
C ASP A 374 -17.27 -9.51 -14.33
N MET A 375 -17.52 -9.74 -15.61
CA MET A 375 -18.88 -9.96 -16.13
C MET A 375 -19.38 -11.39 -15.90
N ASP A 376 -18.58 -12.40 -16.24
CA ASP A 376 -19.02 -13.80 -16.26
C ASP A 376 -18.85 -14.48 -14.90
N THR A 377 -17.88 -14.04 -14.09
CA THR A 377 -17.60 -14.64 -12.77
C THR A 377 -18.10 -13.78 -11.61
N GLN A 378 -17.88 -12.46 -11.64
CA GLN A 378 -18.35 -11.55 -10.58
C GLN A 378 -19.77 -11.01 -10.82
N TYR A 379 -20.39 -11.35 -11.96
CA TYR A 379 -21.71 -10.89 -12.36
C TYR A 379 -21.84 -9.36 -12.37
N TYR A 380 -20.73 -8.65 -12.59
CA TYR A 380 -20.76 -7.21 -12.79
C TYR A 380 -21.37 -6.88 -14.14
N ALA A 381 -22.00 -5.71 -14.21
CA ALA A 381 -22.61 -5.25 -15.44
C ALA A 381 -21.60 -4.90 -16.56
N ASP A 382 -20.34 -4.69 -16.19
CA ASP A 382 -19.20 -4.34 -17.04
C ASP A 382 -17.91 -4.51 -16.21
N ILE A 383 -16.74 -4.33 -16.84
CA ILE A 383 -15.45 -4.22 -16.16
C ILE A 383 -15.53 -3.25 -14.96
N GLY A 384 -14.97 -3.60 -13.81
CA GLY A 384 -15.21 -2.92 -12.54
C GLY A 384 -14.70 -1.48 -12.47
N TYR A 385 -13.73 -1.11 -13.30
CA TYR A 385 -13.05 0.18 -13.22
C TYR A 385 -13.55 1.20 -14.25
N ASN A 386 -13.42 2.49 -13.93
CA ASN A 386 -13.70 3.58 -14.86
C ASN A 386 -12.57 3.75 -15.88
N PHE A 387 -11.32 3.63 -15.42
CA PHE A 387 -10.12 3.69 -16.26
C PHE A 387 -9.14 2.59 -15.87
N LEU A 388 -8.37 2.12 -16.85
CA LEU A 388 -7.29 1.15 -16.66
C LEU A 388 -6.00 1.73 -17.22
N LEU A 389 -4.89 1.55 -16.53
CA LEU A 389 -3.55 1.91 -16.99
C LEU A 389 -2.75 0.64 -17.20
N CYS A 390 -2.18 0.50 -18.38
CA CYS A 390 -1.37 -0.65 -18.72
C CYS A 390 -0.21 -0.24 -19.63
N GLY A 391 0.95 -0.85 -19.41
CA GLY A 391 2.18 -0.63 -20.15
C GLY A 391 3.37 -0.44 -19.21
N ASP A 392 4.58 -0.50 -19.76
CA ASP A 392 5.82 -0.37 -19.01
C ASP A 392 6.00 1.05 -18.45
N ASN A 393 6.80 1.15 -17.37
CA ASN A 393 7.15 2.41 -16.74
C ASN A 393 7.70 3.44 -17.76
N GLY A 394 7.09 4.63 -17.85
CA GLY A 394 7.53 5.72 -18.71
C GLY A 394 6.55 6.03 -19.86
N ASP A 395 7.08 6.35 -21.05
CA ASP A 395 6.31 6.88 -22.19
C ASP A 395 5.40 5.85 -22.90
N GLN A 396 5.43 4.58 -22.47
CA GLN A 396 4.65 3.48 -23.05
C GLN A 396 3.33 3.21 -22.29
N GLN A 397 3.09 3.87 -21.15
CA GLN A 397 1.88 3.66 -20.37
C GLN A 397 0.65 4.27 -21.06
N GLN A 398 -0.36 3.45 -21.30
CA GLN A 398 -1.60 3.86 -21.97
C GLN A 398 -2.79 3.83 -21.02
N ILE A 399 -3.70 4.80 -21.16
CA ILE A 399 -4.95 4.87 -20.40
C ILE A 399 -6.06 4.29 -21.26
N TYR A 400 -6.73 3.25 -20.78
CA TYR A 400 -7.88 2.61 -21.41
C TYR A 400 -9.17 3.00 -20.71
N THR A 401 -10.20 3.32 -21.48
CA THR A 401 -11.54 3.59 -20.98
C THR A 401 -12.21 2.27 -20.60
N GLY A 402 -12.49 2.08 -19.30
CA GLY A 402 -13.42 1.07 -18.81
C GLY A 402 -14.85 1.62 -18.84
N ARG A 403 -15.44 1.87 -17.68
CA ARG A 403 -16.77 2.49 -17.56
C ARG A 403 -16.77 3.99 -17.88
N GLY A 404 -15.62 4.65 -17.84
CA GLY A 404 -15.48 6.07 -18.20
C GLY A 404 -16.03 7.06 -17.16
N TRP A 405 -16.06 8.34 -17.52
CA TRP A 405 -16.26 9.46 -16.59
C TRP A 405 -17.67 9.58 -15.99
N LYS A 406 -18.70 9.11 -16.71
CA LYS A 406 -20.11 9.43 -16.39
C LYS A 406 -20.83 8.34 -15.60
N PHE A 407 -20.19 7.18 -15.40
CA PHE A 407 -20.87 5.97 -14.92
C PHE A 407 -20.26 5.44 -13.62
N VAL A 408 -21.10 4.83 -12.78
CA VAL A 408 -20.73 4.24 -11.50
C VAL A 408 -19.82 3.02 -11.71
N GLY A 409 -18.68 3.00 -11.02
CA GLY A 409 -17.75 1.87 -10.98
C GLY A 409 -18.21 0.70 -10.10
N ALA A 410 -17.45 -0.38 -10.09
CA ALA A 410 -17.58 -1.51 -9.18
C ALA A 410 -16.23 -1.80 -8.47
N HIS A 411 -15.49 -0.73 -8.16
CA HIS A 411 -14.13 -0.78 -7.61
C HIS A 411 -14.08 -0.69 -6.08
N CYS A 412 -15.04 -0.05 -5.41
CA CYS A 412 -15.08 0.07 -3.96
C CYS A 412 -16.52 0.18 -3.42
N ILE A 413 -16.98 -0.83 -2.67
CA ILE A 413 -18.39 -1.08 -2.28
C ILE A 413 -19.10 0.09 -1.53
N SER A 414 -18.40 1.12 -1.05
CA SER A 414 -19.03 2.31 -0.43
C SER A 414 -18.60 3.63 -1.06
N TYR A 415 -17.88 3.57 -2.18
CA TYR A 415 -17.36 4.74 -2.89
C TYR A 415 -17.72 4.75 -4.38
N ASN A 416 -18.24 3.66 -4.94
CA ASN A 416 -18.63 3.54 -6.36
C ASN A 416 -19.46 4.71 -6.90
N LYS A 417 -20.40 5.26 -6.11
CA LYS A 417 -21.28 6.36 -6.53
C LYS A 417 -20.67 7.77 -6.37
N ARG A 418 -19.50 7.88 -5.73
CA ARG A 418 -18.84 9.15 -5.36
C ARG A 418 -17.36 9.19 -5.72
N SER A 419 -16.91 8.26 -6.56
CA SER A 419 -15.52 8.15 -6.98
C SER A 419 -15.42 7.47 -8.34
N LEU A 420 -14.31 7.74 -9.03
CA LEU A 420 -13.91 6.97 -10.20
C LEU A 420 -12.88 5.93 -9.77
N GLY A 421 -13.04 4.70 -10.24
CA GLY A 421 -12.08 3.63 -10.07
C GLY A 421 -11.03 3.66 -11.16
N LYS A 422 -9.76 3.61 -10.79
CA LYS A 422 -8.64 3.42 -11.69
C LYS A 422 -7.90 2.14 -11.29
N ASN A 423 -7.68 1.26 -12.25
CA ASN A 423 -6.79 0.12 -12.08
C ASN A 423 -5.45 0.42 -12.76
N GLU A 424 -4.36 0.18 -12.07
CA GLU A 424 -3.00 0.27 -12.61
C GLU A 424 -2.43 -1.14 -12.64
N PHE A 425 -2.17 -1.62 -13.84
CA PHE A 425 -1.30 -2.75 -14.05
C PHE A 425 0.13 -2.22 -14.09
N LEU A 426 0.86 -2.33 -12.98
CA LEU A 426 2.26 -1.93 -12.91
C LEU A 426 3.12 -3.18 -13.11
N PHE A 427 3.88 -3.15 -14.20
CA PHE A 427 4.75 -4.23 -14.66
C PHE A 427 6.22 -3.84 -14.56
#